data_AF-A0A182S6X9-F1
#
_entry.id   AF-A0A182S6X9-F1
#
_cell.length_a   1.000
_cell.length_b   1.000
_cell.length_c   1.000
_cell.angle_alpha   90.00
_cell.angle_beta   90.00
_cell.angle_gamma   90.00
#
_symmetry.space_group_name_H-M   'P 1'
#
loop_
_entity.id
_entity.type
_entity.pdbx_description
1 polymer ?
#
loop_
_entity_poly.entity_id
_entity_poly.type
_entity_poly.pdbx_seq_one_letter_code
_entity_poly.pdbx_strand_id
1 'polypeptide(L)'
;PSAVHRRDRSNKSALHYCSSAQDIAAAASVAMVAPELIESADEDGFTPLHLAVIQGNLQLVNLLLANGADVNALDNEGHSVVHWATVCGEVEALRAVLAAGADVSTPDINGGSPLHYAAQMCGANYDGKSARASAKLALEILNTLLNHPDTSVEVEDKDGRQPLLWAASAGSAKAVLALIKAGAHVESADKDGLTALHCAASRGHTECIDTLINLCGAHTDQIDSNGCTALHYAVTLGHADATSLLLKLDADPNRQDRKGRTPAHCGCAKGQMETVKILHTKKGNLWLRNAKGDLPVHDAASSGRRQLV
;
A
#
# COMPACT_ATOMS: atom_id res chain seq x y z
N PRO A 1 -27.39 20.16 -31.27
CA PRO A 1 -27.37 18.68 -31.14
C PRO A 1 -26.04 18.06 -31.56
N SER A 2 -25.57 18.22 -32.81
CA SER A 2 -24.37 17.53 -33.31
C SER A 2 -23.04 17.91 -32.64
N ALA A 3 -22.93 19.11 -32.06
CA ALA A 3 -21.73 19.55 -31.37
C ALA A 3 -21.44 18.78 -30.08
N VAL A 4 -22.45 18.15 -29.46
CA VAL A 4 -22.29 17.43 -28.17
C VAL A 4 -21.39 16.19 -28.30
N HIS A 5 -21.33 15.60 -29.49
CA HIS A 5 -20.48 14.44 -29.76
C HIS A 5 -19.03 14.82 -30.09
N ARG A 6 -18.71 16.12 -30.25
CA ARG A 6 -17.33 16.53 -30.51
C ARG A 6 -16.47 16.21 -29.30
N ARG A 7 -15.30 15.63 -29.57
CA ARG A 7 -14.26 15.35 -28.59
C ARG A 7 -13.24 16.47 -28.59
N ASP A 8 -12.62 16.72 -27.44
CA ASP A 8 -11.46 17.61 -27.35
C ASP A 8 -10.17 16.90 -27.78
N ARG A 9 -9.02 17.56 -27.55
CA ARG A 9 -7.71 17.01 -27.92
C ARG A 9 -7.28 15.81 -27.07
N SER A 10 -7.85 15.66 -25.88
CA SER A 10 -7.62 14.53 -24.95
C SER A 10 -8.74 13.48 -25.04
N ASN A 11 -9.50 13.49 -26.13
CA ASN A 11 -10.65 12.62 -26.35
C ASN A 11 -11.77 12.74 -25.29
N LYS A 12 -11.86 13.85 -24.55
CA LYS A 12 -12.95 14.08 -23.58
C LYS A 12 -14.23 14.51 -24.27
N SER A 13 -15.34 13.92 -23.83
CA SER A 13 -16.70 14.29 -24.23
C SER A 13 -17.26 15.42 -23.36
N ALA A 14 -18.39 16.02 -23.78
CA ALA A 14 -19.09 17.01 -22.97
C ALA A 14 -19.42 16.50 -21.55
N LEU A 15 -19.69 15.20 -21.41
CA LEU A 15 -20.04 14.59 -20.12
C LEU A 15 -18.84 14.47 -19.18
N HIS A 16 -17.61 14.35 -19.71
CA HIS A 16 -16.38 14.39 -18.88
C HIS A 16 -16.21 15.75 -18.21
N TYR A 17 -16.53 16.84 -18.91
CA TYR A 17 -16.45 18.21 -18.38
C TYR A 17 -17.52 18.49 -17.31
N CYS A 18 -18.60 17.71 -17.27
CA CYS A 18 -19.60 17.81 -16.21
C CYS A 18 -19.09 17.28 -14.86
N SER A 19 -17.99 16.52 -14.82
CA SER A 19 -17.45 15.97 -13.57
C SER A 19 -17.09 17.03 -12.53
N SER A 20 -16.53 18.15 -12.97
CA SER A 20 -16.22 19.32 -12.14
C SER A 20 -17.38 20.30 -11.93
N ALA A 21 -18.51 20.09 -12.62
CA ALA A 21 -19.64 21.01 -12.58
C ALA A 21 -20.58 20.68 -11.42
N GLN A 22 -21.05 21.71 -10.70
CA GLN A 22 -22.10 21.56 -9.69
C GLN A 22 -23.50 21.44 -10.31
N ASP A 23 -23.66 21.83 -11.58
CA ASP A 23 -24.94 21.79 -12.26
C ASP A 23 -25.21 20.42 -12.88
N ILE A 24 -26.00 19.62 -12.18
CA ILE A 24 -26.44 18.30 -12.62
C ILE A 24 -27.40 18.35 -13.82
N ALA A 25 -28.11 19.47 -14.04
CA ALA A 25 -29.10 19.58 -15.11
C ALA A 25 -28.43 19.61 -16.50
N ALA A 26 -27.25 20.21 -16.60
CA ALA A 26 -26.44 20.17 -17.80
C ALA A 26 -26.01 18.73 -18.13
N ALA A 27 -25.52 17.98 -17.13
CA ALA A 27 -25.15 16.58 -17.30
C ALA A 27 -26.35 15.70 -17.70
N ALA A 28 -27.51 15.91 -17.06
CA ALA A 28 -28.76 15.22 -17.40
C ALA A 28 -29.18 15.48 -18.85
N SER A 29 -29.10 16.74 -19.29
CA SER A 29 -29.45 17.13 -20.66
C SER A 29 -28.52 16.50 -21.68
N VAL A 30 -27.21 16.43 -21.39
CA VAL A 30 -26.23 15.77 -22.26
C VAL A 30 -26.50 14.27 -22.32
N ALA A 31 -26.70 13.60 -21.18
CA ALA A 31 -27.00 12.17 -21.11
C ALA A 31 -28.30 11.80 -21.84
N MET A 32 -29.33 12.67 -21.77
CA MET A 32 -30.60 12.46 -22.48
C MET A 32 -30.47 12.58 -24.00
N VAL A 33 -29.64 13.52 -24.49
CA VAL A 33 -29.47 13.77 -25.94
C VAL A 33 -28.45 12.82 -26.57
N ALA A 34 -27.47 12.36 -25.80
CA ALA A 34 -26.34 11.56 -26.28
C ALA A 34 -25.97 10.49 -25.22
N PRO A 35 -26.82 9.46 -25.01
CA PRO A 35 -26.62 8.44 -23.98
C PRO A 35 -25.35 7.61 -24.20
N GLU A 36 -24.87 7.48 -25.44
CA GLU A 36 -23.61 6.79 -25.74
C GLU A 36 -22.37 7.49 -25.17
N LEU A 37 -22.49 8.74 -24.71
CA LEU A 37 -21.40 9.46 -24.04
C LEU A 37 -21.17 9.00 -22.60
N ILE A 38 -22.13 8.29 -21.99
CA ILE A 38 -22.00 7.75 -20.63
C ILE A 38 -20.80 6.80 -20.54
N GLU A 39 -20.60 5.99 -21.57
CA GLU A 39 -19.50 5.02 -21.69
C GLU A 39 -18.30 5.56 -22.47
N SER A 40 -18.30 6.84 -22.85
CA SER A 40 -17.18 7.39 -23.60
C SER A 40 -15.92 7.44 -22.74
N ALA A 41 -14.82 6.90 -23.21
CA ALA A 41 -13.51 7.01 -22.55
C ALA A 41 -12.68 8.15 -23.14
N ASP A 42 -11.92 8.84 -22.30
CA ASP A 42 -10.90 9.80 -22.72
C ASP A 42 -9.57 9.12 -23.13
N GLU A 43 -8.50 9.89 -23.39
CA GLU A 43 -7.19 9.34 -23.77
C GLU A 43 -6.57 8.41 -22.73
N ASP A 44 -6.88 8.62 -21.45
CA ASP A 44 -6.36 7.82 -20.33
C ASP A 44 -7.29 6.64 -19.99
N GLY A 45 -8.40 6.50 -20.72
CA GLY A 45 -9.39 5.45 -20.48
C GLY A 45 -10.45 5.84 -19.44
N PHE A 46 -10.44 7.08 -18.92
CA PHE A 46 -11.44 7.49 -17.95
C PHE A 46 -12.80 7.65 -18.60
N THR A 47 -13.80 7.00 -18.01
CA THR A 47 -15.20 7.29 -18.31
C THR A 47 -15.68 8.52 -17.49
N PRO A 48 -16.80 9.16 -17.86
CA PRO A 48 -17.43 10.18 -17.03
C PRO A 48 -17.66 9.73 -15.58
N LEU A 49 -17.92 8.43 -15.34
CA LEU A 49 -18.10 7.89 -14.01
C LEU A 49 -16.79 7.92 -13.20
N HIS A 50 -15.66 7.56 -13.81
CA HIS A 50 -14.34 7.70 -13.18
C HIS A 50 -14.09 9.14 -12.73
N LEU A 51 -14.27 10.11 -13.64
CA LEU A 51 -14.03 11.51 -13.31
C LEU A 51 -15.02 12.04 -12.26
N ALA A 52 -16.28 11.61 -12.29
CA ALA A 52 -17.26 11.97 -11.27
C ALA A 52 -16.84 11.48 -9.87
N VAL A 53 -16.33 10.25 -9.78
CA VAL A 53 -15.79 9.68 -8.55
C VAL A 53 -14.53 10.41 -8.09
N ILE A 54 -13.57 10.65 -8.99
CA ILE A 54 -12.32 11.37 -8.67
C ILE A 54 -12.58 12.77 -8.09
N GLN A 55 -13.64 13.43 -8.56
CA GLN A 55 -14.02 14.76 -8.08
C GLN A 55 -14.95 14.75 -6.86
N GLY A 56 -15.38 13.57 -6.37
CA GLY A 56 -16.34 13.47 -5.27
C GLY A 56 -17.75 13.96 -5.63
N ASN A 57 -18.09 14.06 -6.93
CA ASN A 57 -19.37 14.56 -7.39
C ASN A 57 -20.46 13.49 -7.29
N LEU A 58 -20.93 13.24 -6.07
CA LEU A 58 -21.93 12.20 -5.77
C LEU A 58 -23.22 12.34 -6.60
N GLN A 59 -23.64 13.57 -6.89
CA GLN A 59 -24.84 13.81 -7.70
C GLN A 59 -24.65 13.29 -9.13
N LEU A 60 -23.48 13.55 -9.72
CA LEU A 60 -23.16 13.04 -11.05
C LEU A 60 -22.95 11.51 -11.04
N VAL A 61 -22.30 10.96 -10.01
CA VAL A 61 -22.17 9.51 -9.85
C VAL A 61 -23.55 8.84 -9.88
N ASN A 62 -24.49 9.31 -9.06
CA ASN A 62 -25.85 8.76 -9.01
C ASN A 62 -26.60 8.91 -10.34
N LEU A 63 -26.42 10.04 -11.03
CA LEU A 63 -27.04 10.25 -12.34
C LEU A 63 -26.50 9.27 -13.38
N LEU A 64 -25.19 9.10 -13.45
CA LEU A 64 -24.55 8.20 -14.42
C LEU A 64 -24.97 6.75 -14.16
N LEU A 65 -24.93 6.30 -12.92
CA LEU A 65 -25.38 4.95 -12.53
C LEU A 65 -26.87 4.73 -12.85
N ALA A 66 -27.73 5.72 -12.59
CA ALA A 66 -29.16 5.64 -12.93
C ALA A 66 -29.43 5.58 -14.44
N ASN A 67 -28.50 6.08 -15.26
CA ASN A 67 -28.57 6.00 -16.72
C ASN A 67 -27.80 4.81 -17.30
N GLY A 68 -27.42 3.83 -16.47
CA GLY A 68 -26.83 2.57 -16.90
C GLY A 68 -25.33 2.63 -17.16
N ALA A 69 -24.61 3.56 -16.52
CA ALA A 69 -23.16 3.58 -16.59
C ALA A 69 -22.55 2.25 -16.09
N ASP A 70 -21.58 1.69 -16.83
CA ASP A 70 -20.85 0.51 -16.38
C ASP A 70 -19.97 0.86 -15.17
N VAL A 71 -20.40 0.41 -14.00
CA VAL A 71 -19.69 0.62 -12.74
C VAL A 71 -18.34 -0.11 -12.69
N ASN A 72 -18.13 -1.12 -13.54
CA ASN A 72 -16.93 -1.93 -13.59
C ASN A 72 -16.00 -1.59 -14.77
N ALA A 73 -16.29 -0.51 -15.49
CA ALA A 73 -15.37 0.02 -16.50
C ALA A 73 -13.98 0.28 -15.88
N LEU A 74 -12.93 0.05 -16.67
CA LEU A 74 -11.54 0.22 -16.26
C LEU A 74 -10.86 1.29 -17.12
N ASP A 75 -9.97 2.05 -16.51
CA ASP A 75 -9.06 2.95 -17.23
C ASP A 75 -7.90 2.17 -17.89
N ASN A 76 -6.98 2.89 -18.56
CA ASN A 76 -5.84 2.27 -19.26
C ASN A 76 -4.83 1.61 -18.32
N GLU A 77 -4.85 1.93 -17.02
CA GLU A 77 -4.03 1.32 -15.98
C GLU A 77 -4.76 0.19 -15.25
N GLY A 78 -5.96 -0.17 -15.70
CA GLY A 78 -6.77 -1.23 -15.12
C GLY A 78 -7.45 -0.83 -13.81
N HIS A 79 -7.44 0.45 -13.44
CA HIS A 79 -8.14 0.89 -12.24
C HIS A 79 -9.64 0.97 -12.50
N SER A 80 -10.41 0.39 -11.59
CA SER A 80 -11.86 0.58 -11.49
C SER A 80 -12.21 1.87 -10.74
N VAL A 81 -13.49 2.27 -10.79
CA VAL A 81 -14.00 3.39 -9.99
C VAL A 81 -13.81 3.20 -8.48
N VAL A 82 -13.70 1.95 -8.00
CA VAL A 82 -13.44 1.63 -6.58
C VAL A 82 -12.02 1.99 -6.18
N HIS A 83 -11.04 1.83 -7.08
CA HIS A 83 -9.66 2.30 -6.86
C HIS A 83 -9.65 3.82 -6.71
N TRP A 84 -10.30 4.54 -7.63
CA TRP A 84 -10.31 5.99 -7.61
C TRP A 84 -11.07 6.55 -6.40
N ALA A 85 -12.21 5.97 -6.03
CA ALA A 85 -12.90 6.34 -4.79
C ALA A 85 -12.00 6.14 -3.56
N THR A 86 -11.20 5.07 -3.56
CA THR A 86 -10.24 4.74 -2.49
C THR A 86 -9.09 5.75 -2.41
N VAL A 87 -8.42 6.02 -3.53
CA VAL A 87 -7.24 6.90 -3.58
C VAL A 87 -7.61 8.37 -3.40
N CYS A 88 -8.77 8.79 -3.92
CA CYS A 88 -9.26 10.16 -3.76
C CYS A 88 -9.87 10.44 -2.39
N GLY A 89 -10.22 9.40 -1.62
CA GLY A 89 -10.80 9.56 -0.29
C GLY A 89 -12.33 9.74 -0.30
N GLU A 90 -13.01 9.42 -1.39
CA GLU A 90 -14.41 9.79 -1.60
C GLU A 90 -15.36 8.69 -1.05
N VAL A 91 -15.63 8.73 0.26
CA VAL A 91 -16.38 7.68 0.97
C VAL A 91 -17.82 7.55 0.47
N GLU A 92 -18.50 8.67 0.24
CA GLU A 92 -19.89 8.65 -0.22
C GLU A 92 -19.99 8.11 -1.65
N ALA A 93 -19.06 8.50 -2.52
CA ALA A 93 -18.96 7.96 -3.87
C ALA A 93 -18.64 6.45 -3.83
N LEU A 94 -17.72 6.03 -2.97
CA LEU A 94 -17.41 4.61 -2.74
C LEU A 94 -18.67 3.83 -2.36
N ARG A 95 -19.44 4.29 -1.37
CA ARG A 95 -20.68 3.62 -0.96
C ARG A 95 -21.70 3.54 -2.10
N ALA A 96 -21.81 4.60 -2.91
CA ALA A 96 -22.74 4.62 -4.05
C ALA A 96 -22.35 3.61 -5.13
N VAL A 97 -21.07 3.53 -5.52
CA VAL A 97 -20.63 2.57 -6.54
C VAL A 97 -20.71 1.12 -6.03
N LEU A 98 -20.40 0.87 -4.76
CA LEU A 98 -20.58 -0.46 -4.15
C LEU A 98 -22.06 -0.87 -4.13
N ALA A 99 -22.97 0.04 -3.77
CA ALA A 99 -24.41 -0.22 -3.82
C ALA A 99 -24.93 -0.49 -5.25
N ALA A 100 -24.22 0.00 -6.27
CA ALA A 100 -24.51 -0.26 -7.68
C ALA A 100 -23.84 -1.53 -8.24
N GLY A 101 -23.14 -2.31 -7.40
CA GLY A 101 -22.53 -3.59 -7.80
C GLY A 101 -21.12 -3.47 -8.36
N ALA A 102 -20.36 -2.45 -7.94
CA ALA A 102 -18.93 -2.37 -8.25
C ALA A 102 -18.15 -3.54 -7.64
N ASP A 103 -17.29 -4.17 -8.43
CA ASP A 103 -16.39 -5.22 -7.97
C ASP A 103 -15.28 -4.62 -7.10
N VAL A 104 -15.18 -5.12 -5.87
CA VAL A 104 -14.19 -4.72 -4.85
C VAL A 104 -12.84 -5.40 -5.03
N SER A 105 -12.77 -6.41 -5.88
CA SER A 105 -11.62 -7.31 -6.02
C SER A 105 -10.82 -7.12 -7.30
N THR A 106 -11.33 -6.32 -8.25
CA THR A 106 -10.68 -6.09 -9.54
C THR A 106 -9.23 -5.63 -9.35
N PRO A 107 -8.24 -6.35 -9.91
CA PRO A 107 -6.85 -5.92 -9.85
C PRO A 107 -6.51 -4.91 -10.97
N ASP A 108 -5.64 -3.95 -10.65
CA ASP A 108 -5.02 -3.07 -11.64
C ASP A 108 -3.94 -3.81 -12.48
N ILE A 109 -3.26 -3.08 -13.37
CA ILE A 109 -2.15 -3.64 -14.17
C ILE A 109 -0.99 -4.18 -13.33
N ASN A 110 -0.87 -3.84 -12.05
CA ASN A 110 0.16 -4.33 -11.13
C ASN A 110 -0.36 -5.44 -10.19
N GLY A 111 -1.61 -5.88 -10.36
CA GLY A 111 -2.26 -6.84 -9.47
C GLY A 111 -2.80 -6.20 -8.19
N GLY A 112 -2.59 -4.90 -7.97
CA GLY A 112 -3.10 -4.19 -6.82
C GLY A 112 -4.61 -4.05 -6.90
N SER A 113 -5.32 -4.61 -5.94
CA SER A 113 -6.77 -4.41 -5.77
C SER A 113 -7.07 -3.15 -4.94
N PRO A 114 -8.32 -2.65 -4.91
CA PRO A 114 -8.68 -1.49 -4.09
C PRO A 114 -8.33 -1.66 -2.60
N LEU A 115 -8.35 -2.89 -2.08
CA LEU A 115 -7.97 -3.15 -0.70
C LEU A 115 -6.47 -2.91 -0.43
N HIS A 116 -5.59 -3.17 -1.40
CA HIS A 116 -4.17 -2.82 -1.32
C HIS A 116 -3.98 -1.31 -1.22
N TYR A 117 -4.64 -0.56 -2.10
CA TYR A 117 -4.63 0.90 -2.07
C TYR A 117 -5.16 1.43 -0.74
N ALA A 118 -6.31 0.94 -0.26
CA ALA A 118 -6.86 1.36 1.03
C ALA A 118 -5.90 1.12 2.20
N ALA A 119 -5.23 -0.04 2.22
CA ALA A 119 -4.21 -0.37 3.20
C ALA A 119 -3.02 0.62 3.16
N GLN A 120 -2.55 0.96 1.96
CA GLN A 120 -1.43 1.90 1.76
C GLN A 120 -1.79 3.35 2.10
N MET A 121 -3.02 3.78 1.84
CA MET A 121 -3.52 5.13 2.17
C MET A 121 -3.61 5.38 3.68
N CYS A 122 -3.65 4.33 4.50
CA CYS A 122 -3.75 4.46 5.96
C CYS A 122 -2.44 4.90 6.63
N GLY A 123 -1.32 4.95 5.88
CA GLY A 123 0.00 5.37 6.37
C GLY A 123 0.19 6.89 6.41
N ALA A 124 1.09 7.37 7.27
CA ALA A 124 1.35 8.80 7.46
C ALA A 124 2.10 9.48 6.30
N ASN A 125 2.74 8.69 5.42
CA ASN A 125 3.68 9.17 4.41
C ASN A 125 3.18 9.05 2.96
N TYR A 126 1.87 8.90 2.74
CA TYR A 126 1.35 8.91 1.37
C TYR A 126 1.50 10.32 0.77
N ASP A 127 2.52 10.52 -0.06
CA ASP A 127 2.87 11.81 -0.68
C ASP A 127 2.02 12.14 -1.92
N GLY A 128 1.03 11.29 -2.22
CA GLY A 128 0.18 11.44 -3.38
C GLY A 128 -0.32 12.88 -3.45
N LYS A 129 -0.07 13.52 -4.60
CA LYS A 129 -0.33 14.95 -4.90
C LYS A 129 -1.79 15.41 -4.64
N SER A 130 -2.66 14.52 -4.21
CA SER A 130 -3.99 14.77 -3.67
C SER A 130 -3.99 14.51 -2.15
N ALA A 131 -3.57 15.50 -1.37
CA ALA A 131 -3.65 15.50 0.10
C ALA A 131 -5.11 15.64 0.61
N ARG A 132 -6.05 14.85 0.09
CA ARG A 132 -7.46 14.90 0.48
C ARG A 132 -7.85 13.86 1.53
N ALA A 133 -7.24 12.68 1.52
CA ALA A 133 -7.59 11.63 2.47
C ALA A 133 -6.80 11.76 3.78
N SER A 134 -7.46 12.21 4.85
CA SER A 134 -6.89 12.09 6.20
C SER A 134 -6.73 10.61 6.59
N ALA A 135 -5.79 10.28 7.49
CA ALA A 135 -5.63 8.91 8.00
C ALA A 135 -6.93 8.31 8.57
N LYS A 136 -7.84 9.16 9.08
CA LYS A 136 -9.18 8.76 9.53
C LYS A 136 -10.06 8.31 8.37
N LEU A 137 -10.04 9.06 7.27
CA LEU A 137 -10.82 8.77 6.07
C LEU A 137 -10.31 7.50 5.38
N ALA A 138 -8.99 7.34 5.28
CA ALA A 138 -8.38 6.12 4.76
C ALA A 138 -8.81 4.87 5.55
N LEU A 139 -8.82 4.96 6.88
CA LEU A 139 -9.34 3.87 7.73
C LEU A 139 -10.85 3.64 7.54
N GLU A 140 -11.64 4.69 7.32
CA GLU A 140 -13.06 4.54 7.02
C GLU A 140 -13.29 3.81 5.69
N ILE A 141 -12.50 4.13 4.66
CA ILE A 141 -12.52 3.45 3.36
C ILE A 141 -12.10 1.99 3.52
N LEU A 142 -10.99 1.73 4.20
CA LEU A 142 -10.53 0.37 4.49
C LEU A 142 -11.61 -0.45 5.17
N ASN A 143 -12.24 0.08 6.22
CA ASN A 143 -13.32 -0.61 6.92
C ASN A 143 -14.58 -0.77 6.04
N THR A 144 -14.87 0.18 5.16
CA THR A 144 -16.00 0.07 4.23
C THR A 144 -15.79 -1.07 3.23
N LEU A 145 -14.57 -1.21 2.69
CA LEU A 145 -14.21 -2.34 1.84
C LEU A 145 -14.22 -3.65 2.61
N LEU A 146 -13.60 -3.72 3.79
CA LEU A 146 -13.56 -4.92 4.63
C LEU A 146 -14.94 -5.44 5.05
N ASN A 147 -15.93 -4.56 5.20
CA ASN A 147 -17.31 -4.94 5.53
C ASN A 147 -18.13 -5.39 4.32
N HIS A 148 -17.61 -5.26 3.10
CA HIS A 148 -18.28 -5.74 1.90
C HIS A 148 -18.15 -7.27 1.80
N PRO A 149 -19.24 -8.02 1.53
CA PRO A 149 -19.25 -9.48 1.60
C PRO A 149 -18.28 -10.17 0.64
N ASP A 150 -18.02 -9.56 -0.51
CA ASP A 150 -17.14 -10.13 -1.55
C ASP A 150 -15.66 -9.76 -1.36
N THR A 151 -15.31 -9.04 -0.28
CA THR A 151 -13.93 -8.63 -0.03
C THR A 151 -13.11 -9.79 0.50
N SER A 152 -12.04 -10.15 -0.22
CA SER A 152 -11.00 -11.04 0.27
C SER A 152 -9.77 -10.27 0.72
N VAL A 153 -9.27 -10.58 1.92
CA VAL A 153 -8.01 -10.05 2.46
C VAL A 153 -6.78 -10.80 1.98
N GLU A 154 -6.98 -11.93 1.28
CA GLU A 154 -5.92 -12.81 0.80
C GLU A 154 -5.52 -12.53 -0.66
N VAL A 155 -6.11 -11.49 -1.27
CA VAL A 155 -5.73 -11.02 -2.61
C VAL A 155 -4.25 -10.66 -2.67
N GLU A 156 -3.59 -10.99 -3.78
CA GLU A 156 -2.16 -10.79 -3.97
C GLU A 156 -1.90 -9.91 -5.20
N ASP A 157 -0.98 -8.97 -5.06
CA ASP A 157 -0.47 -8.22 -6.21
C ASP A 157 0.51 -9.05 -7.07
N LYS A 158 1.07 -8.47 -8.14
CA LYS A 158 2.03 -9.17 -9.01
C LYS A 158 3.29 -9.64 -8.31
N ASP A 159 3.64 -9.08 -7.15
CA ASP A 159 4.79 -9.49 -6.35
C ASP A 159 4.40 -10.52 -5.26
N GLY A 160 3.12 -10.92 -5.21
CA GLY A 160 2.59 -11.82 -4.18
C GLY A 160 2.30 -11.12 -2.85
N ARG A 161 2.32 -9.78 -2.82
CA ARG A 161 2.07 -9.04 -1.57
C ARG A 161 0.57 -8.96 -1.34
N GLN A 162 0.15 -9.29 -0.12
CA GLN A 162 -1.22 -9.06 0.35
C GLN A 162 -1.40 -7.62 0.89
N PRO A 163 -2.64 -7.10 1.06
CA PRO A 163 -2.90 -5.78 1.62
C PRO A 163 -2.27 -5.57 3.01
N LEU A 164 -2.09 -6.64 3.79
CA LEU A 164 -1.42 -6.60 5.08
C LEU A 164 0.03 -6.08 4.98
N LEU A 165 0.76 -6.49 3.93
CA LEU A 165 2.13 -6.04 3.69
C LEU A 165 2.14 -4.56 3.28
N TRP A 166 1.17 -4.12 2.48
CA TRP A 166 1.01 -2.71 2.09
C TRP A 166 0.71 -1.83 3.32
N ALA A 167 -0.18 -2.27 4.22
CA ALA A 167 -0.47 -1.55 5.48
C ALA A 167 0.77 -1.42 6.39
N ALA A 168 1.52 -2.51 6.57
CA ALA A 168 2.73 -2.50 7.38
C ALA A 168 3.84 -1.65 6.76
N SER A 169 3.98 -1.71 5.43
CA SER A 169 4.89 -0.86 4.66
C SER A 169 4.48 0.61 4.69
N ALA A 170 3.19 0.92 4.83
CA ALA A 170 2.70 2.29 5.00
C ALA A 170 2.88 2.82 6.44
N GLY A 171 3.14 1.93 7.39
CA GLY A 171 3.30 2.26 8.81
C GLY A 171 1.98 2.44 9.56
N SER A 172 0.88 1.85 9.09
CA SER A 172 -0.42 1.97 9.73
C SER A 172 -0.75 0.76 10.62
N ALA A 173 -0.45 0.86 11.91
CA ALA A 173 -0.77 -0.19 12.89
C ALA A 173 -2.28 -0.47 12.98
N LYS A 174 -3.11 0.56 12.79
CA LYS A 174 -4.57 0.43 12.78
C LYS A 174 -5.06 -0.37 11.58
N ALA A 175 -4.49 -0.16 10.39
CA ALA A 175 -4.84 -0.93 9.21
C ALA A 175 -4.38 -2.39 9.33
N VAL A 176 -3.18 -2.62 9.87
CA VAL A 176 -2.68 -3.96 10.20
C VAL A 176 -3.67 -4.71 11.10
N LEU A 177 -4.11 -4.09 12.20
CA LEU A 177 -5.09 -4.70 13.11
C LEU A 177 -6.44 -4.95 12.43
N ALA A 178 -6.91 -4.03 11.59
CA ALA A 178 -8.18 -4.19 10.89
C ALA A 178 -8.15 -5.37 9.91
N LEU A 179 -7.07 -5.50 9.13
CA LEU A 179 -6.89 -6.59 8.18
C LEU A 179 -6.78 -7.95 8.87
N ILE A 180 -6.03 -8.04 9.98
CA ILE A 180 -5.89 -9.29 10.74
C ILE A 180 -7.22 -9.68 11.40
N LYS A 181 -7.99 -8.72 11.93
CA LYS A 181 -9.34 -8.97 12.44
C LYS A 181 -10.31 -9.43 11.34
N ALA A 182 -10.10 -8.99 10.11
CA ALA A 182 -10.86 -9.43 8.94
C ALA A 182 -10.38 -10.78 8.37
N GLY A 183 -9.38 -11.42 8.99
CA GLY A 183 -8.94 -12.77 8.65
C GLY A 183 -7.57 -12.88 7.97
N ALA A 184 -6.85 -11.77 7.77
CA ALA A 184 -5.52 -11.82 7.16
C ALA A 184 -4.53 -12.59 8.05
N HIS A 185 -3.75 -13.50 7.46
CA HIS A 185 -2.77 -14.27 8.20
C HIS A 185 -1.52 -13.42 8.49
N VAL A 186 -1.09 -13.37 9.75
CA VAL A 186 0.02 -12.50 10.18
C VAL A 186 1.36 -12.87 9.53
N GLU A 187 1.55 -14.16 9.22
CA GLU A 187 2.76 -14.68 8.55
C GLU A 187 2.61 -14.80 7.03
N SER A 188 1.56 -14.21 6.43
CA SER A 188 1.49 -14.08 4.98
C SER A 188 2.74 -13.39 4.45
N ALA A 189 3.28 -13.94 3.37
CA ALA A 189 4.55 -13.51 2.80
C ALA A 189 4.44 -13.35 1.29
N ASP A 190 5.21 -12.41 0.74
CA ASP A 190 5.31 -12.22 -0.71
C ASP A 190 6.20 -13.29 -1.39
N LYS A 191 6.43 -13.14 -2.70
CA LYS A 191 7.26 -14.08 -3.48
C LYS A 191 8.71 -14.17 -3.01
N ASP A 192 9.22 -13.14 -2.33
CA ASP A 192 10.55 -13.13 -1.72
C ASP A 192 10.52 -13.63 -0.28
N GLY A 193 9.36 -13.99 0.27
CA GLY A 193 9.18 -14.45 1.64
C GLY A 193 9.13 -13.30 2.66
N LEU A 194 8.93 -12.05 2.22
CA LEU A 194 8.81 -10.92 3.12
C LEU A 194 7.42 -10.90 3.76
N THR A 195 7.38 -10.91 5.09
CA THR A 195 6.16 -10.73 5.87
C THR A 195 5.90 -9.26 6.20
N ALA A 196 4.73 -8.96 6.75
CA ALA A 196 4.40 -7.63 7.26
C ALA A 196 5.45 -7.08 8.25
N LEU A 197 6.04 -7.94 9.08
CA LEU A 197 7.09 -7.56 10.03
C LEU A 197 8.37 -7.09 9.31
N HIS A 198 8.75 -7.75 8.22
CA HIS A 198 9.87 -7.31 7.37
C HIS A 198 9.60 -5.95 6.73
N CYS A 199 8.39 -5.73 6.21
CA CYS A 199 7.98 -4.46 5.62
C CYS A 199 7.99 -3.30 6.64
N ALA A 200 7.46 -3.53 7.85
CA ALA A 200 7.46 -2.53 8.91
C ALA A 200 8.89 -2.21 9.39
N ALA A 201 9.74 -3.22 9.55
CA ALA A 201 11.13 -3.06 9.98
C ALA A 201 11.99 -2.36 8.93
N SER A 202 11.79 -2.64 7.63
CA SER A 202 12.54 -2.00 6.55
C SER A 202 12.21 -0.50 6.41
N ARG A 203 11.05 -0.06 6.90
CA ARG A 203 10.64 1.35 6.91
C ARG A 203 10.71 2.01 8.30
N GLY A 204 11.14 1.27 9.32
CA GLY A 204 11.34 1.80 10.66
C GLY A 204 10.04 2.08 11.42
N HIS A 205 8.93 1.46 11.04
CA HIS A 205 7.62 1.70 11.65
C HIS A 205 7.46 0.92 12.96
N THR A 206 7.98 1.50 14.05
CA THR A 206 8.00 0.89 15.40
C THR A 206 6.63 0.50 15.93
N GLU A 207 5.60 1.32 15.72
CA GLU A 207 4.23 1.01 16.16
C GLU A 207 3.66 -0.23 15.44
N CYS A 208 3.97 -0.40 14.15
CA CYS A 208 3.60 -1.59 13.40
C CYS A 208 4.35 -2.82 13.89
N ILE A 209 5.66 -2.71 14.16
CA ILE A 209 6.48 -3.79 14.71
C ILE A 209 5.91 -4.27 16.05
N ASP A 210 5.65 -3.33 16.96
CA ASP A 210 5.08 -3.63 18.29
C ASP A 210 3.72 -4.33 18.16
N THR A 211 2.83 -3.78 17.32
CA THR A 211 1.51 -4.34 17.06
C THR A 211 1.59 -5.76 16.48
N LEU A 212 2.42 -5.98 15.47
CA LEU A 212 2.55 -7.27 14.80
C LEU A 212 3.03 -8.35 15.78
N ILE A 213 4.04 -8.06 16.60
CA ILE A 213 4.60 -9.04 17.53
C ILE A 213 3.68 -9.23 18.75
N ASN A 214 3.33 -8.15 19.45
CA ASN A 214 2.65 -8.24 20.74
C ASN A 214 1.14 -8.47 20.64
N LEU A 215 0.48 -7.94 19.60
CA LEU A 215 -0.98 -8.04 19.46
C LEU A 215 -1.41 -9.08 18.42
N CYS A 216 -0.60 -9.30 17.39
CA CYS A 216 -0.94 -10.21 16.30
C CYS A 216 -0.18 -11.55 16.35
N GLY A 217 0.84 -11.67 17.20
CA GLY A 217 1.58 -12.93 17.40
C GLY A 217 2.58 -13.25 16.29
N ALA A 218 3.09 -12.24 15.57
CA ALA A 218 4.13 -12.43 14.56
C ALA A 218 5.42 -13.00 15.17
N HIS A 219 6.08 -13.92 14.48
CA HIS A 219 7.35 -14.48 14.90
C HIS A 219 8.50 -13.48 14.66
N THR A 220 9.13 -13.02 15.74
CA THR A 220 10.18 -11.98 15.69
C THR A 220 11.33 -12.33 14.74
N ASP A 221 11.74 -13.59 14.70
CA ASP A 221 12.85 -14.09 13.87
C ASP A 221 12.38 -14.87 12.63
N GLN A 222 11.16 -14.62 12.14
CA GLN A 222 10.73 -15.12 10.84
C GLN A 222 11.74 -14.71 9.76
N ILE A 223 12.03 -15.61 8.82
CA ILE A 223 13.01 -15.39 7.75
C ILE A 223 12.34 -15.28 6.39
N ASP A 224 12.93 -14.45 5.54
CA ASP A 224 12.62 -14.37 4.11
C ASP A 224 13.35 -15.46 3.30
N SER A 225 13.21 -15.42 1.97
CA SER A 225 13.91 -16.32 1.05
C SER A 225 15.43 -16.14 1.02
N ASN A 226 15.99 -15.07 1.57
CA ASN A 226 17.42 -14.88 1.75
C ASN A 226 17.93 -15.33 3.13
N GLY A 227 17.04 -15.72 4.04
CA GLY A 227 17.37 -16.00 5.44
C GLY A 227 17.48 -14.75 6.32
N CYS A 228 17.11 -13.58 5.79
CA CYS A 228 17.08 -12.32 6.52
C CYS A 228 15.84 -12.28 7.42
N THR A 229 16.02 -11.80 8.65
CA THR A 229 14.92 -11.45 9.57
C THR A 229 14.59 -9.96 9.50
N ALA A 230 13.48 -9.55 10.12
CA ALA A 230 13.13 -8.14 10.29
C ALA A 230 14.28 -7.28 10.88
N LEU A 231 15.05 -7.83 11.82
CA LEU A 231 16.21 -7.16 12.40
C LEU A 231 17.31 -6.87 11.37
N HIS A 232 17.52 -7.76 10.39
CA HIS A 232 18.46 -7.50 9.29
C HIS A 232 18.06 -6.24 8.52
N TYR A 233 16.78 -6.08 8.20
CA TYR A 233 16.29 -4.91 7.45
C TYR A 233 16.40 -3.62 8.27
N ALA A 234 15.97 -3.63 9.53
CA ALA A 234 16.05 -2.45 10.41
C ALA A 234 17.49 -1.94 10.57
N VAL A 235 18.45 -2.86 10.76
CA VAL A 235 19.87 -2.53 10.91
C VAL A 235 20.46 -2.04 9.59
N THR A 236 20.20 -2.75 8.48
CA THR A 236 20.75 -2.42 7.15
C THR A 236 20.33 -1.02 6.68
N LEU A 237 19.09 -0.64 6.99
CA LEU A 237 18.51 0.64 6.57
C LEU A 237 18.67 1.76 7.60
N GLY A 238 19.29 1.48 8.76
CA GLY A 238 19.68 2.50 9.73
C GLY A 238 18.57 2.90 10.72
N HIS A 239 17.51 2.10 10.85
CA HIS A 239 16.39 2.39 11.74
C HIS A 239 16.71 2.03 13.18
N ALA A 240 17.34 2.96 13.90
CA ALA A 240 17.82 2.77 15.27
C ALA A 240 16.70 2.39 16.25
N ASP A 241 15.56 3.08 16.19
CA ASP A 241 14.43 2.82 17.09
C ASP A 241 13.79 1.45 16.84
N ALA A 242 13.60 1.08 15.56
CA ALA A 242 13.13 -0.24 15.18
C ALA A 242 14.10 -1.35 15.58
N THR A 243 15.41 -1.13 15.43
CA THR A 243 16.46 -2.04 15.88
C THR A 243 16.39 -2.25 17.40
N SER A 244 16.31 -1.16 18.16
CA SER A 244 16.20 -1.20 19.62
C SER A 244 14.93 -1.91 20.08
N LEU A 245 13.80 -1.68 19.39
CA LEU A 245 12.53 -2.33 19.69
C LEU A 245 12.57 -3.83 19.40
N LEU A 246 13.01 -4.26 18.22
CA LEU A 246 13.10 -5.68 17.87
C LEU A 246 13.97 -6.46 18.86
N LEU A 247 15.10 -5.88 19.29
CA LEU A 247 15.97 -6.49 20.30
C LEU A 247 15.36 -6.52 21.71
N LYS A 248 14.41 -5.63 22.01
CA LYS A 248 13.61 -5.71 23.26
C LYS A 248 12.51 -6.77 23.15
N LEU A 249 12.06 -7.08 21.94
CA LEU A 249 11.07 -8.11 21.63
C LEU A 249 11.73 -9.46 21.28
N ASP A 250 12.88 -9.72 21.89
CA ASP A 250 13.64 -10.98 21.82
C ASP A 250 14.14 -11.40 20.42
N ALA A 251 14.34 -10.46 19.48
CA ALA A 251 15.00 -10.76 18.22
C ALA A 251 16.45 -11.23 18.44
N ASP A 252 16.87 -12.32 17.78
CA ASP A 252 18.25 -12.81 17.86
C ASP A 252 19.22 -11.89 17.08
N PRO A 253 20.13 -11.16 17.75
CA PRO A 253 21.08 -10.27 17.09
C PRO A 253 22.16 -11.01 16.29
N ASN A 254 22.26 -12.33 16.44
CA ASN A 254 23.32 -13.17 15.89
C ASN A 254 22.84 -14.13 14.81
N ARG A 255 21.54 -14.15 14.50
CA ARG A 255 21.00 -14.99 13.44
C ARG A 255 21.68 -14.68 12.11
N GLN A 256 22.07 -15.73 11.39
CA GLN A 256 22.78 -15.61 10.12
C GLN A 256 21.83 -15.86 8.95
N ASP A 257 21.91 -15.01 7.93
CA ASP A 257 21.24 -15.22 6.64
C ASP A 257 21.85 -16.42 5.88
N ARG A 258 21.32 -16.74 4.68
CA ARG A 258 21.82 -17.85 3.86
C ARG A 258 23.28 -17.68 3.40
N LYS A 259 23.85 -16.48 3.50
CA LYS A 259 25.26 -16.18 3.21
C LYS A 259 26.12 -16.15 4.49
N GLY A 260 25.57 -16.53 5.63
CA GLY A 260 26.24 -16.47 6.93
C GLY A 260 26.32 -15.07 7.52
N ARG A 261 25.68 -14.06 6.92
CA ARG A 261 25.78 -12.68 7.40
C ARG A 261 24.82 -12.48 8.57
N THR A 262 25.31 -11.90 9.65
CA THR A 262 24.47 -11.41 10.76
C THR A 262 23.95 -10.00 10.46
N PRO A 263 22.97 -9.47 11.22
CA PRO A 263 22.55 -8.08 11.11
C PRO A 263 23.72 -7.09 11.17
N ALA A 264 24.74 -7.39 12.01
CA ALA A 264 25.94 -6.55 12.11
C ALA A 264 26.74 -6.47 10.80
N HIS A 265 26.88 -7.57 10.04
CA HIS A 265 27.54 -7.54 8.73
C HIS A 265 26.80 -6.59 7.78
N CYS A 266 25.47 -6.71 7.73
CA CYS A 266 24.65 -5.88 6.84
C CYS A 266 24.67 -4.39 7.24
N GLY A 267 24.61 -4.09 8.54
CA GLY A 267 24.77 -2.73 9.07
C GLY A 267 26.15 -2.15 8.78
N CYS A 268 27.22 -2.92 8.97
CA CYS A 268 28.59 -2.53 8.64
C CYS A 268 28.76 -2.25 7.14
N ALA A 269 28.27 -3.14 6.27
CA ALA A 269 28.35 -2.97 4.83
C ALA A 269 27.65 -1.69 4.32
N LYS A 270 26.59 -1.25 5.01
CA LYS A 270 25.86 0.00 4.70
C LYS A 270 26.34 1.21 5.50
N GLY A 271 27.30 1.04 6.41
CA GLY A 271 27.85 2.14 7.18
C GLY A 271 26.94 2.66 8.31
N GLN A 272 26.06 1.82 8.85
CA GLN A 272 25.00 2.19 9.79
C GLN A 272 25.46 2.17 11.24
N MET A 273 26.24 3.18 11.61
CA MET A 273 26.91 3.29 12.92
C MET A 273 25.98 3.07 14.12
N GLU A 274 24.88 3.82 14.21
CA GLU A 274 24.03 3.78 15.40
C GLU A 274 23.37 2.42 15.61
N THR A 275 22.93 1.75 14.54
CA THR A 275 22.36 0.40 14.63
C THR A 275 23.40 -0.65 15.06
N VAL A 276 24.65 -0.55 14.58
CA VAL A 276 25.74 -1.45 14.98
C VAL A 276 26.12 -1.24 16.44
N LYS A 277 26.15 0.02 16.92
CA LYS A 277 26.31 0.32 18.36
C LYS A 277 25.20 -0.31 19.18
N ILE A 278 23.95 -0.19 18.75
CA ILE A 278 22.80 -0.81 19.43
C ILE A 278 22.99 -2.32 19.52
N LEU A 279 23.34 -2.98 18.40
CA LEU A 279 23.64 -4.43 18.40
C LEU A 279 24.72 -4.80 19.41
N HIS A 280 25.84 -4.07 19.45
CA HIS A 280 26.91 -4.30 20.42
C HIS A 280 26.41 -4.19 21.87
N THR A 281 25.59 -3.19 22.19
CA THR A 281 25.03 -3.03 23.54
C THR A 281 24.03 -4.12 23.92
N LYS A 282 23.45 -4.82 22.95
CA LYS A 282 22.34 -5.78 23.11
C LYS A 282 22.75 -7.22 22.76
N LYS A 283 23.99 -7.61 23.08
CA LYS A 283 24.53 -8.98 22.91
C LYS A 283 24.71 -9.43 21.45
N GLY A 284 24.75 -8.51 20.49
CA GLY A 284 25.18 -8.77 19.13
C GLY A 284 26.69 -9.04 19.07
N ASN A 285 27.06 -10.22 18.59
CA ASN A 285 28.42 -10.65 18.41
C ASN A 285 28.97 -10.08 17.09
N LEU A 286 29.79 -9.04 17.20
CA LEU A 286 30.47 -8.40 16.08
C LEU A 286 31.65 -9.21 15.51
N TRP A 287 31.89 -10.42 16.04
CA TRP A 287 33.04 -11.26 15.69
C TRP A 287 32.64 -12.59 15.05
N LEU A 288 31.36 -12.75 14.68
CA LEU A 288 30.92 -13.90 13.88
C LEU A 288 31.40 -13.76 12.44
N ARG A 289 31.81 -14.88 11.84
CA ARG A 289 32.22 -14.93 10.44
C ARG A 289 31.05 -15.29 9.54
N ASN A 290 30.95 -14.64 8.39
CA ASN A 290 30.06 -15.05 7.33
C ASN A 290 30.57 -16.32 6.60
N ALA A 291 29.83 -16.81 5.59
CA ALA A 291 30.21 -18.00 4.84
C ALA A 291 31.53 -17.86 4.05
N LYS A 292 31.98 -16.64 3.75
CA LYS A 292 33.28 -16.36 3.13
C LYS A 292 34.42 -16.29 4.15
N GLY A 293 34.10 -16.24 5.44
CA GLY A 293 35.06 -16.02 6.51
C GLY A 293 35.22 -14.56 6.92
N ASP A 294 34.49 -13.62 6.30
CA ASP A 294 34.60 -12.19 6.65
C ASP A 294 33.92 -11.93 8.00
N LEU A 295 34.54 -11.05 8.78
CA LEU A 295 33.96 -10.42 9.98
C LEU A 295 33.26 -9.10 9.60
N PRO A 296 32.30 -8.61 10.41
CA PRO A 296 31.66 -7.30 10.23
C PRO A 296 32.63 -6.13 10.04
N VAL A 297 33.83 -6.18 10.63
CA VAL A 297 34.86 -5.13 10.44
C VAL A 297 35.40 -5.06 9.01
N HIS A 298 35.45 -6.17 8.27
CA HIS A 298 35.86 -6.15 6.86
C HIS A 298 34.81 -5.43 6.01
N ASP A 299 33.52 -5.69 6.29
CA ASP A 299 32.41 -4.98 5.64
C ASP A 299 32.41 -3.49 5.99
N ALA A 300 32.71 -3.13 7.26
CA ALA A 300 32.84 -1.73 7.69
C ALA A 300 34.02 -1.01 7.00
N ALA A 301 35.16 -1.69 6.85
CA ALA A 301 36.31 -1.15 6.12
C ALA A 301 35.95 -0.93 4.63
N SER A 302 35.23 -1.87 4.02
CA SER A 302 34.75 -1.73 2.64
C SER A 302 33.72 -0.60 2.47
N SER A 303 32.97 -0.26 3.53
CA SER A 303 31.97 0.82 3.48
C SER A 303 32.61 2.22 3.46
N GLY A 304 33.92 2.35 3.70
CA GLY A 304 34.65 3.62 3.72
C GLY A 304 34.31 4.54 4.90
N ARG A 305 33.57 4.05 5.92
CA ARG A 305 33.16 4.84 7.09
C ARG A 305 34.20 4.70 8.19
N ARG A 306 35.20 5.60 8.21
CA ARG A 306 36.29 5.59 9.20
C ARG A 306 35.82 5.45 10.65
N GLN A 307 34.70 6.05 11.03
CA GLN A 307 34.21 5.97 12.41
C GLN A 307 33.76 4.56 12.80
N LEU A 308 33.34 3.74 11.82
CA LEU A 308 32.76 2.41 12.02
C LEU A 308 33.80 1.29 12.15
N VAL A 309 35.01 1.54 11.67
CA VAL A 309 36.18 0.66 11.81
C VAL A 309 36.86 0.94 13.13
#